data_AF-A0A1T4MDE8-F1
#
_entry.id   AF-A0A1T4MDE8-F1
#
_cell.length_a   1.000
_cell.length_b   1.000
_cell.length_c   1.000
_cell.angle_alpha   90.00
_cell.angle_beta   90.00
_cell.angle_gamma   90.00
#
_symmetry.space_group_name_H-M   'P 1'
#
loop_
_entity.id
_entity.type
_entity.pdbx_description
1 polymer ?
#
loop_
_entity_poly.entity_id
_entity_poly.type
_entity_poly.pdbx_seq_one_letter_code
_entity_poly.pdbx_strand_id
1 'polypeptide(L)'
;MDIREINAGVFKDTVEFYSTEKTLYAETVSSVNRTRLYAEDEYPVINRVNAEESKVRVSKKRSFEAAMDICQAFPNKKVAVLNFASAVNPGGGVVGGSSAQEEALCRCSNLYPTLNQKWLIDAFYNQNRLSNNPIHTDAVIYSPDIVICKSDDEYPERLPKNKWCTVDVISSAAPDLRGIPYNSLESNNGYGIHLSEEELYRIHLKRARHILTIAVANGVKAIVLGAFGCGVFGNDPEIVSEAFRKATEEFIGCFDIIEYAVYCKEYETENYEIFRDALDGLSADLGKSEPDLGFVKGIAEDDESYDEFDDDPDDFSEENLSNSGKSAVDEGYTECVDTDDTWTREFKPGDIVRHFKRELLSEEDAAKNLYLYQIIGTAIHSETREKLIVYQALYDDFQLYCRPYMMFVSKVDKVKYPDIKQKYRFEKLG
;
A
#
# COMPACT_ATOMS: atom_id res chain seq x y z
N MET A 1 11.68 -18.52 17.27
CA MET A 1 10.27 -18.63 16.89
C MET A 1 10.05 -17.61 15.79
N ASP A 2 9.41 -17.98 14.68
CA ASP A 2 9.23 -17.08 13.54
C ASP A 2 8.31 -15.92 13.95
N ILE A 3 8.73 -14.68 13.71
CA ILE A 3 7.95 -13.48 14.06
C ILE A 3 6.58 -13.47 13.37
N ARG A 4 6.47 -14.06 12.17
CA ARG A 4 5.18 -14.20 11.47
C ARG A 4 4.25 -15.17 12.19
N GLU A 5 4.77 -16.28 12.71
CA GLU A 5 3.99 -17.22 13.51
C GLU A 5 3.51 -16.57 14.81
N ILE A 6 4.36 -15.78 15.46
CA ILE A 6 4.00 -15.01 16.66
C ILE A 6 2.86 -14.04 16.32
N ASN A 7 3.03 -13.21 15.29
CA ASN A 7 2.03 -12.22 14.90
C ASN A 7 0.69 -12.84 14.50
N ALA A 8 0.70 -13.96 13.77
CA ALA A 8 -0.50 -14.71 13.43
C ALA A 8 -1.17 -15.29 14.69
N GLY A 9 -0.36 -15.77 15.65
CA GLY A 9 -0.83 -16.21 16.96
C GLY A 9 -1.50 -15.10 17.77
N VAL A 10 -0.88 -13.91 17.82
CA VAL A 10 -1.45 -12.72 18.48
C VAL A 10 -2.78 -12.32 17.84
N PHE A 11 -2.85 -12.33 16.50
CA PHE A 11 -4.10 -12.03 15.80
C PHE A 11 -5.18 -13.07 16.09
N LYS A 12 -4.85 -14.37 16.07
CA LYS A 12 -5.78 -15.44 16.44
C LYS A 12 -6.33 -15.27 17.86
N ASP A 13 -5.46 -14.90 18.80
CA ASP A 13 -5.87 -14.57 20.16
C ASP A 13 -6.84 -13.36 20.20
N THR A 14 -6.62 -12.35 19.37
CA THR A 14 -7.53 -11.20 19.23
C THR A 14 -8.90 -11.63 18.70
N VAL A 15 -8.91 -12.49 17.66
CA VAL A 15 -10.13 -13.08 17.09
C VAL A 15 -10.93 -13.82 18.14
N GLU A 16 -10.26 -14.66 18.92
CA GLU A 16 -10.89 -15.36 20.04
C GLU A 16 -11.44 -14.38 21.08
N PHE A 17 -10.69 -13.32 21.40
CA PHE A 17 -11.06 -12.38 22.45
C PHE A 17 -12.34 -11.62 22.12
N TYR A 18 -12.45 -11.01 20.93
CA TYR A 18 -13.67 -10.32 20.54
C TYR A 18 -14.83 -11.27 20.19
N SER A 19 -14.58 -12.58 20.11
CA SER A 19 -15.63 -13.59 19.90
C SER A 19 -16.18 -14.18 21.20
N THR A 20 -15.40 -14.11 22.28
CA THR A 20 -15.71 -14.80 23.55
C THR A 20 -16.00 -13.85 24.71
N GLU A 21 -15.37 -12.66 24.75
CA GLU A 21 -15.68 -11.66 25.75
C GLU A 21 -16.98 -10.93 25.37
N LYS A 22 -18.00 -11.06 26.22
CA LYS A 22 -19.38 -10.66 25.93
C LYS A 22 -19.52 -9.18 25.56
N THR A 23 -18.78 -8.30 26.24
CA THR A 23 -18.84 -6.86 26.00
C THR A 23 -18.20 -6.53 24.65
N LEU A 24 -16.97 -6.99 24.45
CA LEU A 24 -16.21 -6.77 23.22
C LEU A 24 -16.92 -7.36 22.00
N TYR A 25 -17.57 -8.52 22.14
CA TYR A 25 -18.41 -9.10 21.10
C TYR A 25 -19.59 -8.18 20.74
N ALA A 26 -20.31 -7.64 21.72
CA ALA A 26 -21.41 -6.73 21.48
C ALA A 26 -20.95 -5.44 20.79
N GLU A 27 -19.83 -4.85 21.23
CA GLU A 27 -19.24 -3.67 20.58
C GLU A 27 -18.76 -3.97 19.15
N THR A 28 -18.22 -5.18 18.92
CA THR A 28 -17.81 -5.64 17.60
C THR A 28 -19.00 -5.73 16.64
N VAL A 29 -20.10 -6.35 17.05
CA VAL A 29 -21.32 -6.43 16.24
C VAL A 29 -21.89 -5.04 15.97
N SER A 30 -21.88 -4.15 16.96
CA SER A 30 -22.32 -2.76 16.81
C SER A 30 -21.49 -2.00 15.78
N SER A 31 -20.16 -2.14 15.82
CA SER A 31 -19.21 -1.48 14.92
C SER A 31 -19.35 -1.99 13.49
N VAL A 32 -19.44 -3.32 13.32
CA VAL A 32 -19.70 -3.98 12.01
C VAL A 32 -20.95 -3.41 11.35
N ASN A 33 -22.06 -3.33 12.08
CA ASN A 33 -23.35 -2.86 11.55
C ASN A 33 -23.37 -1.37 11.18
N ARG A 34 -22.46 -0.57 11.73
CA ARG A 34 -22.37 0.88 11.51
C ARG A 34 -21.21 1.29 10.62
N THR A 35 -20.40 0.31 10.17
CA THR A 35 -19.33 0.55 9.21
C THR A 35 -19.92 1.06 7.90
N ARG A 36 -19.30 2.08 7.31
CA ARG A 36 -19.75 2.71 6.08
C ARG A 36 -18.61 2.78 5.07
N LEU A 37 -18.95 2.63 3.80
CA LEU A 37 -18.09 2.98 2.67
C LEU A 37 -18.53 4.35 2.14
N TYR A 38 -17.59 5.27 2.02
CA TYR A 38 -17.73 6.50 1.25
C TYR A 38 -17.09 6.27 -0.12
N ALA A 39 -17.83 6.51 -1.20
CA ALA A 39 -17.29 6.43 -2.56
C ALA A 39 -16.23 7.53 -2.81
N GLU A 40 -15.43 7.39 -3.86
CA GLU A 40 -14.28 8.26 -4.16
C GLU A 40 -14.58 9.77 -4.24
N ASP A 41 -15.79 10.14 -4.65
CA ASP A 41 -16.27 11.52 -4.73
C ASP A 41 -17.38 11.84 -3.70
N GLU A 42 -17.62 10.95 -2.74
CA GLU A 42 -18.66 11.11 -1.72
C GLU A 42 -18.16 11.88 -0.49
N TYR A 43 -18.07 13.20 -0.63
CA TYR A 43 -17.71 14.07 0.49
C TYR A 43 -18.94 14.41 1.34
N PRO A 44 -18.99 14.01 2.62
CA PRO A 44 -20.10 14.38 3.48
C PRO A 44 -20.09 15.88 3.77
N VAL A 45 -21.28 16.46 3.95
CA VAL A 45 -21.42 17.86 4.35
C VAL A 45 -20.83 18.04 5.75
N ILE A 46 -19.89 18.97 5.90
CA ILE A 46 -19.28 19.31 7.18
C ILE A 46 -19.85 20.61 7.73
N ASN A 47 -20.15 20.61 9.03
CA ASN A 47 -20.37 21.83 9.78
C ASN A 47 -19.08 22.14 10.53
N ARG A 48 -18.35 23.16 10.08
CA ARG A 48 -17.11 23.61 10.74
C ARG A 48 -17.47 24.24 12.08
N VAL A 49 -17.33 23.46 13.15
CA VAL A 49 -17.33 23.99 14.51
C VAL A 49 -15.87 24.23 14.86
N ASN A 50 -15.46 25.49 14.82
CA ASN A 50 -14.10 25.88 15.15
C ASN A 50 -13.80 25.52 16.61
N ALA A 51 -12.76 24.70 16.80
CA ALA A 51 -12.10 24.48 18.08
C ALA A 51 -11.53 25.80 18.59
N GLU A 52 -11.57 25.99 19.90
CA GLU A 52 -10.99 27.17 20.55
C GLU A 52 -9.46 27.21 20.37
N GLU A 53 -8.84 26.03 20.35
CA GLU A 53 -7.40 25.82 20.12
C GLU A 53 -7.23 24.51 19.34
N SER A 54 -6.35 24.50 18.34
CA SER A 54 -6.04 23.31 17.54
C SER A 54 -4.55 22.97 17.68
N LYS A 55 -4.26 21.78 18.23
CA LYS A 55 -2.89 21.33 18.49
C LYS A 55 -2.45 20.36 17.42
N VAL A 56 -1.46 20.76 16.62
CA VAL A 56 -0.78 19.89 15.67
C VAL A 56 0.51 19.41 16.30
N ARG A 57 0.72 18.09 16.37
CA ARG A 57 1.95 17.51 16.92
C ARG A 57 2.43 16.32 16.10
N VAL A 58 3.74 16.09 16.11
CA VAL A 58 4.37 14.92 15.50
C VAL A 58 5.06 14.12 16.60
N SER A 59 4.85 12.81 16.64
CA SER A 59 5.44 11.92 17.65
C SER A 59 5.99 10.65 17.01
N LYS A 60 6.87 9.95 17.74
CA LYS A 60 7.42 8.64 17.34
C LYS A 60 6.54 7.45 17.78
N LYS A 61 5.30 7.73 18.21
CA LYS A 61 4.41 6.71 18.76
C LYS A 61 3.83 5.84 17.66
N ARG A 62 3.35 4.66 18.05
CA ARG A 62 2.45 3.86 17.22
C ARG A 62 1.06 4.50 17.19
N SER A 63 0.26 4.14 16.19
CA SER A 63 -1.03 4.82 15.96
C SER A 63 -2.04 4.61 17.10
N PHE A 64 -2.17 3.40 17.64
CA PHE A 64 -3.05 3.16 18.79
C PHE A 64 -2.41 3.55 20.11
N GLU A 65 -1.08 3.53 20.23
CA GLU A 65 -0.38 4.15 21.37
C GLU A 65 -0.75 5.64 21.50
N ALA A 66 -0.62 6.41 20.41
CA ALA A 66 -1.01 7.82 20.38
C ALA A 66 -2.51 8.02 20.67
N ALA A 67 -3.37 7.18 20.10
CA ALA A 67 -4.80 7.26 20.31
C ALA A 67 -5.17 6.98 21.78
N MET A 68 -4.61 5.93 22.40
CA MET A 68 -4.83 5.60 23.81
C MET A 68 -4.42 6.74 24.74
N ASP A 69 -3.29 7.40 24.48
CA ASP A 69 -2.86 8.58 25.25
C ASP A 69 -3.85 9.74 25.14
N ILE A 70 -4.38 10.00 23.93
CA ILE A 70 -5.42 11.01 23.72
C ILE A 70 -6.70 10.63 24.46
N CYS A 71 -7.15 9.37 24.37
CA CYS A 71 -8.34 8.89 25.09
C CYS A 71 -8.19 9.08 26.60
N GLN A 72 -7.02 8.75 27.14
CA GLN A 72 -6.75 8.84 28.56
C GLN A 72 -6.72 10.31 29.03
N ALA A 73 -6.09 11.19 28.27
CA ALA A 73 -6.00 12.62 28.59
C ALA A 73 -7.33 13.35 28.38
N PHE A 74 -8.15 12.91 27.41
CA PHE A 74 -9.36 13.59 26.97
C PHE A 74 -10.53 12.61 26.76
N PRO A 75 -11.09 12.02 27.83
CA PRO A 75 -12.05 10.91 27.74
C PRO A 75 -13.40 11.27 27.07
N ASN A 76 -13.70 12.56 26.91
CA ASN A 76 -14.92 13.03 26.26
C ASN A 76 -14.72 13.39 24.77
N LYS A 77 -13.50 13.27 24.24
CA LYS A 77 -13.21 13.58 22.85
C LYS A 77 -13.37 12.33 22.00
N LYS A 78 -14.09 12.47 20.89
CA LYS A 78 -14.16 11.44 19.87
C LYS A 78 -12.85 11.41 19.09
N VAL A 79 -12.14 10.28 19.15
CA VAL A 79 -10.82 10.07 18.53
C VAL A 79 -10.98 9.22 17.28
N ALA A 80 -10.28 9.56 16.20
CA ALA A 80 -10.16 8.70 15.03
C ALA A 80 -8.70 8.40 14.69
N VAL A 81 -8.45 7.25 14.08
CA VAL A 81 -7.12 6.81 13.64
C VAL A 81 -7.18 6.48 12.15
N LEU A 82 -6.22 6.98 11.37
CA LEU A 82 -6.04 6.58 9.98
C LEU A 82 -5.40 5.18 9.93
N ASN A 83 -6.10 4.23 9.31
CA ASN A 83 -5.57 2.93 8.91
C ASN A 83 -4.93 3.07 7.53
N PHE A 84 -3.66 2.70 7.42
CA PHE A 84 -2.92 2.66 6.15
C PHE A 84 -3.29 1.37 5.41
N ALA A 85 -4.50 1.38 4.86
CA ALA A 85 -5.19 0.16 4.47
C ALA A 85 -4.63 -0.44 3.18
N SER A 86 -4.66 -1.76 3.10
CA SER A 86 -4.59 -2.46 1.82
C SER A 86 -5.85 -2.17 1.00
N ALA A 87 -5.68 -1.83 -0.28
CA ALA A 87 -6.80 -1.67 -1.20
C ALA A 87 -7.48 -3.00 -1.54
N VAL A 88 -6.77 -4.12 -1.39
CA VAL A 88 -7.18 -5.43 -1.96
C VAL A 88 -7.38 -6.52 -0.92
N ASN A 89 -6.92 -6.36 0.33
CA ASN A 89 -7.15 -7.37 1.35
C ASN A 89 -7.57 -6.75 2.70
N PRO A 90 -8.73 -7.12 3.27
CA PRO A 90 -9.16 -6.56 4.55
C PRO A 90 -8.16 -6.90 5.65
N GLY A 91 -7.64 -5.88 6.35
CA GLY A 91 -6.63 -6.07 7.38
C GLY A 91 -5.26 -6.50 6.83
N GLY A 92 -4.99 -6.25 5.54
CA GLY A 92 -3.72 -6.55 4.90
C GLY A 92 -3.31 -8.02 5.07
N GLY A 93 -2.07 -8.27 5.46
CA GLY A 93 -1.54 -9.60 5.68
C GLY A 93 -1.73 -10.15 7.09
N VAL A 94 -2.69 -9.65 7.89
CA VAL A 94 -2.77 -9.93 9.34
C VAL A 94 -2.92 -11.41 9.66
N VAL A 95 -3.72 -12.14 8.88
CA VAL A 95 -3.93 -13.59 9.03
C VAL A 95 -2.61 -14.36 8.86
N GLY A 96 -1.74 -13.89 7.98
CA GLY A 96 -0.43 -14.47 7.69
C GLY A 96 0.72 -13.89 8.51
N GLY A 97 0.42 -13.10 9.55
CA GLY A 97 1.40 -12.55 10.48
C GLY A 97 2.26 -11.40 9.94
N SER A 98 1.80 -10.70 8.90
CA SER A 98 2.48 -9.48 8.42
C SER A 98 2.47 -8.38 9.48
N SER A 99 3.41 -7.45 9.42
CA SER A 99 3.71 -6.53 10.53
C SER A 99 3.67 -5.05 10.16
N ALA A 100 2.93 -4.65 9.12
CA ALA A 100 2.72 -3.24 8.84
C ALA A 100 1.65 -2.65 9.79
N GLN A 101 1.33 -1.38 9.60
CA GLN A 101 0.47 -0.62 10.49
C GLN A 101 -0.96 -1.18 10.55
N GLU A 102 -1.57 -1.49 9.41
CA GLU A 102 -2.93 -2.07 9.35
C GLU A 102 -3.02 -3.39 10.14
N GLU A 103 -2.05 -4.28 9.98
CA GLU A 103 -2.04 -5.54 10.71
C GLU A 103 -1.85 -5.33 12.21
N ALA A 104 -1.07 -4.31 12.62
CA ALA A 104 -0.96 -3.94 14.03
C ALA A 104 -2.30 -3.46 14.59
N LEU A 105 -3.03 -2.61 13.87
CA LEU A 105 -4.37 -2.16 14.29
C LEU A 105 -5.32 -3.36 14.44
N CYS A 106 -5.30 -4.28 13.48
CA CYS A 106 -6.12 -5.49 13.51
C CYS A 106 -5.71 -6.47 14.62
N ARG A 107 -4.42 -6.56 14.99
CA ARG A 107 -3.97 -7.32 16.16
C ARG A 107 -4.42 -6.70 17.48
N CYS A 108 -4.55 -5.38 17.55
CA CYS A 108 -4.80 -4.70 18.82
C CYS A 108 -6.28 -4.42 19.13
N SER A 109 -7.19 -4.68 18.18
CA SER A 109 -8.58 -4.23 18.26
C SER A 109 -9.57 -5.18 17.60
N ASN A 110 -10.85 -4.80 17.61
CA ASN A 110 -11.92 -5.44 16.83
C ASN A 110 -12.09 -4.86 15.41
N LEU A 111 -11.06 -4.22 14.83
CA LEU A 111 -11.13 -3.62 13.49
C LEU A 111 -11.41 -4.64 12.37
N TYR A 112 -10.69 -5.77 12.35
CA TYR A 112 -10.74 -6.75 11.26
C TYR A 112 -12.16 -7.18 10.82
N PRO A 113 -13.08 -7.58 11.72
CA PRO A 113 -14.44 -7.94 11.31
C PRO A 113 -15.24 -6.80 10.68
N THR A 114 -14.91 -5.53 10.95
CA THR A 114 -15.54 -4.38 10.28
C THR A 114 -15.09 -4.25 8.83
N LEU A 115 -13.86 -4.65 8.51
CA LEU A 115 -13.29 -4.63 7.16
C LEU A 115 -13.68 -5.88 6.37
N ASN A 116 -13.70 -7.04 7.02
CA ASN A 116 -13.94 -8.35 6.41
C ASN A 116 -15.44 -8.68 6.29
N GLN A 117 -16.22 -7.75 5.74
CA GLN A 117 -17.65 -7.95 5.47
C GLN A 117 -17.87 -8.25 3.99
N LYS A 118 -18.78 -9.19 3.68
CA LYS A 118 -19.01 -9.61 2.28
C LYS A 118 -19.31 -8.41 1.35
N TRP A 119 -20.17 -7.50 1.78
CA TRP A 119 -20.53 -6.34 0.97
C TRP A 119 -19.36 -5.37 0.75
N LEU A 120 -18.46 -5.20 1.73
CA LEU A 120 -17.23 -4.42 1.57
C LEU A 120 -16.21 -5.13 0.67
N ILE A 121 -16.11 -6.45 0.79
CA ILE A 121 -15.31 -7.28 -0.13
C ILE A 121 -15.77 -7.04 -1.56
N ASP A 122 -17.07 -7.04 -1.82
CA ASP A 122 -17.61 -6.83 -3.16
C ASP A 122 -17.47 -5.37 -3.64
N ALA A 123 -17.71 -4.39 -2.77
CA ALA A 123 -17.81 -2.97 -3.14
C ALA A 123 -16.48 -2.19 -3.12
N PHE A 124 -15.50 -2.62 -2.33
CA PHE A 124 -14.20 -1.95 -2.20
C PHE A 124 -13.07 -2.86 -2.67
N TYR A 125 -12.85 -3.98 -1.99
CA TYR A 125 -11.66 -4.80 -2.23
C TYR A 125 -11.67 -5.46 -3.62
N ASN A 126 -12.79 -6.05 -4.04
CA ASN A 126 -12.91 -6.66 -5.36
C ASN A 126 -12.88 -5.62 -6.48
N GLN A 127 -13.42 -4.41 -6.26
CA GLN A 127 -13.31 -3.33 -7.24
C GLN A 127 -11.84 -2.94 -7.45
N ASN A 128 -11.07 -2.76 -6.38
CA ASN A 128 -9.63 -2.48 -6.49
C ASN A 128 -8.88 -3.65 -7.15
N ARG A 129 -9.17 -4.92 -6.79
CA ARG A 129 -8.57 -6.11 -7.43
C ARG A 129 -8.84 -6.17 -8.93
N LEU A 130 -10.09 -5.90 -9.33
CA LEU A 130 -10.50 -5.94 -10.74
C LEU A 130 -9.92 -4.77 -11.54
N SER A 131 -9.82 -3.58 -10.94
CA SER A 131 -9.20 -2.42 -11.57
C SER A 131 -7.72 -2.64 -11.87
N ASN A 132 -7.07 -3.46 -11.02
CA ASN A 132 -5.64 -3.72 -11.05
C ASN A 132 -4.79 -2.45 -11.17
N ASN A 133 -5.30 -1.33 -10.63
CA ASN A 133 -4.63 -0.04 -10.64
C ASN A 133 -3.92 0.17 -9.28
N PRO A 134 -2.58 0.21 -9.25
CA PRO A 134 -1.77 0.46 -8.04
C PRO A 134 -2.01 1.83 -7.42
N ILE A 135 -2.53 2.81 -8.18
CA ILE A 135 -2.93 4.10 -7.61
C ILE A 135 -4.10 3.90 -6.63
N HIS A 136 -4.94 2.88 -6.89
CA HIS A 136 -6.18 2.59 -6.17
C HIS A 136 -7.21 3.73 -6.23
N THR A 137 -8.38 3.51 -5.65
CA THR A 137 -9.47 4.52 -5.61
C THR A 137 -9.34 5.45 -4.40
N ASP A 138 -10.05 6.58 -4.43
CA ASP A 138 -10.14 7.51 -3.29
C ASP A 138 -11.24 7.13 -2.29
N ALA A 139 -11.84 5.94 -2.43
CA ALA A 139 -12.88 5.46 -1.54
C ALA A 139 -12.33 5.24 -0.11
N VAL A 140 -13.19 5.47 0.89
CA VAL A 140 -12.80 5.44 2.31
C VAL A 140 -13.79 4.60 3.10
N ILE A 141 -13.28 3.65 3.88
CA ILE A 141 -14.08 2.88 4.83
C ILE A 141 -14.01 3.57 6.19
N TYR A 142 -15.15 3.91 6.76
CA TYR A 142 -15.27 4.46 8.10
C TYR A 142 -15.86 3.41 9.03
N SER A 143 -15.07 2.99 10.03
CA SER A 143 -15.44 2.01 11.04
C SER A 143 -15.58 2.70 12.40
N PRO A 144 -16.80 2.97 12.88
CA PRO A 144 -17.01 3.65 14.16
C PRO A 144 -16.81 2.71 15.35
N ASP A 145 -16.41 3.30 16.48
CA ASP A 145 -16.36 2.66 17.81
C ASP A 145 -15.55 1.34 17.88
N ILE A 146 -14.41 1.31 17.19
CA ILE A 146 -13.40 0.28 17.33
C ILE A 146 -12.80 0.30 18.73
N VAL A 147 -12.83 -0.86 19.39
CA VAL A 147 -12.31 -1.05 20.73
C VAL A 147 -10.87 -1.54 20.67
N ILE A 148 -9.93 -0.70 21.13
CA ILE A 148 -8.55 -1.08 21.39
C ILE A 148 -8.53 -1.91 22.68
N CYS A 149 -8.31 -3.21 22.53
CA CYS A 149 -8.41 -4.20 23.60
C CYS A 149 -7.08 -4.88 23.93
N LYS A 150 -6.01 -4.54 23.20
CA LYS A 150 -4.62 -4.93 23.50
C LYS A 150 -3.68 -3.72 23.47
N SER A 151 -2.50 -3.86 24.08
CA SER A 151 -1.42 -2.87 23.96
C SER A 151 -0.94 -2.78 22.50
N ASP A 152 -0.47 -1.59 22.10
CA ASP A 152 0.11 -1.35 20.79
C ASP A 152 1.64 -1.26 20.93
N ASP A 153 2.28 -2.41 20.99
CA ASP A 153 3.73 -2.56 21.12
C ASP A 153 4.23 -3.70 20.20
N GLU A 154 5.48 -4.14 20.36
CA GLU A 154 6.05 -5.22 19.54
C GLU A 154 5.33 -6.57 19.75
N TYR A 155 4.77 -6.81 20.93
CA TYR A 155 4.09 -8.06 21.31
C TYR A 155 2.76 -7.75 22.00
N PRO A 156 1.70 -7.37 21.25
CA PRO A 156 0.43 -6.92 21.81
C PRO A 156 -0.19 -7.89 22.82
N GLU A 157 -0.47 -7.40 24.04
CA GLU A 157 -1.09 -8.17 25.11
C GLU A 157 -2.50 -7.66 25.44
N ARG A 158 -3.40 -8.57 25.83
CA ARG A 158 -4.78 -8.21 26.24
C ARG A 158 -4.75 -7.19 27.39
N LEU A 159 -5.45 -6.08 27.20
CA LEU A 159 -5.61 -5.06 28.24
C LEU A 159 -6.76 -5.44 29.19
N PRO A 160 -6.66 -5.07 30.48
CA PRO A 160 -7.80 -5.13 31.37
C PRO A 160 -8.89 -4.15 30.89
N LYS A 161 -10.17 -4.50 31.11
CA LYS A 161 -11.33 -3.78 30.57
C LYS A 161 -11.36 -2.28 30.90
N ASN A 162 -10.84 -1.88 32.06
CA ASN A 162 -10.75 -0.47 32.48
C ASN A 162 -9.68 0.34 31.73
N LYS A 163 -8.85 -0.31 30.90
CA LYS A 163 -7.87 0.32 30.02
C LYS A 163 -8.25 0.28 28.54
N TRP A 164 -9.40 -0.30 28.20
CA TRP A 164 -9.86 -0.27 26.81
C TRP A 164 -10.18 1.17 26.40
N CYS A 165 -9.78 1.58 25.20
CA CYS A 165 -10.28 2.79 24.57
C CYS A 165 -11.13 2.44 23.35
N THR A 166 -12.12 3.28 23.07
CA THR A 166 -12.92 3.27 21.85
C THR A 166 -12.52 4.43 20.94
N VAL A 167 -12.23 4.13 19.68
CA VAL A 167 -11.83 5.09 18.65
C VAL A 167 -12.58 4.77 17.36
N ASP A 168 -12.69 5.73 16.46
CA ASP A 168 -13.03 5.39 15.07
C ASP A 168 -11.78 5.02 14.29
N VAL A 169 -11.94 4.23 13.24
CA VAL A 169 -10.88 3.96 12.28
C VAL A 169 -11.34 4.37 10.89
N ILE A 170 -10.50 5.15 10.21
CA ILE A 170 -10.70 5.60 8.84
C ILE A 170 -9.70 4.84 7.97
N SER A 171 -10.17 3.94 7.11
CA SER A 171 -9.32 3.12 6.24
C SER A 171 -9.31 3.70 4.84
N SER A 172 -8.12 4.08 4.37
CA SER A 172 -7.86 4.56 3.02
C SER A 172 -6.58 3.91 2.53
N ALA A 173 -6.50 3.57 1.25
CA ALA A 173 -5.31 2.99 0.65
C ALA A 173 -4.44 4.09 0.03
N ALA A 174 -3.15 4.10 0.32
CA ALA A 174 -2.20 4.95 -0.40
C ALA A 174 -1.84 4.29 -1.74
N PRO A 175 -1.36 5.04 -2.76
CA PRO A 175 -0.84 4.46 -3.98
C PRO A 175 0.27 3.45 -3.67
N ASP A 176 0.26 2.31 -4.33
CA ASP A 176 1.31 1.30 -4.25
C ASP A 176 2.34 1.53 -5.34
N LEU A 177 3.45 2.19 -5.00
CA LEU A 177 4.52 2.52 -5.94
C LEU A 177 5.60 1.43 -6.01
N ARG A 178 5.38 0.27 -5.38
CA ARG A 178 6.31 -0.85 -5.47
C ARG A 178 6.37 -1.37 -6.90
N GLY A 179 7.59 -1.63 -7.36
CA GLY A 179 7.83 -2.33 -8.62
C GLY A 179 7.44 -3.81 -8.62
N ILE A 180 7.18 -4.40 -7.45
CA ILE A 180 6.88 -5.83 -7.29
C ILE A 180 5.69 -6.01 -6.32
N PRO A 181 4.66 -6.78 -6.71
CA PRO A 181 3.50 -7.05 -5.84
C PRO A 181 3.89 -7.90 -4.62
N TYR A 182 3.27 -7.65 -3.46
CA TYR A 182 3.59 -8.32 -2.20
C TYR A 182 2.76 -9.58 -1.95
N ASN A 183 1.62 -9.70 -2.62
CA ASN A 183 0.80 -10.91 -2.61
C ASN A 183 0.24 -11.18 -4.01
N SER A 184 -0.24 -12.41 -4.23
CA SER A 184 -0.78 -12.84 -5.53
C SER A 184 -2.10 -12.18 -5.94
N LEU A 185 -2.67 -11.32 -5.08
CA LEU A 185 -3.89 -10.56 -5.35
C LEU A 185 -3.58 -9.14 -5.86
N GLU A 186 -2.34 -8.70 -5.69
CA GLU A 186 -1.77 -7.49 -6.30
C GLU A 186 -1.14 -7.92 -7.63
N SER A 187 -1.66 -7.43 -8.77
CA SER A 187 -0.99 -7.65 -10.05
C SER A 187 -0.34 -6.35 -10.47
N ASN A 188 0.98 -6.25 -10.32
CA ASN A 188 1.75 -5.28 -11.08
C ASN A 188 2.44 -6.05 -12.21
N ASN A 189 2.47 -5.50 -13.43
CA ASN A 189 3.11 -6.11 -14.60
C ASN A 189 4.64 -6.21 -14.48
N GLY A 190 5.20 -6.09 -13.27
CA GLY A 190 6.62 -6.09 -12.96
C GLY A 190 7.30 -4.73 -13.16
N TYR A 191 6.54 -3.68 -13.44
CA TYR A 191 6.99 -2.29 -13.53
C TYR A 191 6.30 -1.49 -12.44
N GLY A 192 7.07 -0.77 -11.62
CA GLY A 192 6.49 0.17 -10.65
C GLY A 192 5.85 1.32 -11.42
N ILE A 193 4.72 1.83 -10.95
CA ILE A 193 4.14 3.03 -11.55
C ILE A 193 5.04 4.21 -11.22
N HIS A 194 5.50 4.92 -12.24
CA HIS A 194 6.20 6.17 -12.10
C HIS A 194 5.19 7.32 -12.13
N LEU A 195 4.82 7.82 -10.95
CA LEU A 195 4.08 9.07 -10.82
C LEU A 195 5.06 10.24 -10.75
N SER A 196 4.76 11.34 -11.43
CA SER A 196 5.44 12.60 -11.15
C SER A 196 5.19 13.05 -9.71
N GLU A 197 6.10 13.86 -9.17
CA GLU A 197 5.93 14.47 -7.83
C GLU A 197 4.59 15.23 -7.73
N GLU A 198 4.18 15.93 -8.79
CA GLU A 198 2.91 16.67 -8.82
C GLU A 198 1.68 15.74 -8.78
N GLU A 199 1.70 14.65 -9.54
CA GLU A 199 0.60 13.67 -9.53
C GLU A 199 0.48 13.00 -8.16
N LEU A 200 1.61 12.57 -7.60
CA LEU A 200 1.66 11.96 -6.27
C LEU A 200 1.14 12.93 -5.20
N TYR A 201 1.59 14.20 -5.24
CA TYR A 201 1.10 15.26 -4.37
C TYR A 201 -0.43 15.42 -4.48
N ARG A 202 -0.96 15.50 -5.70
CA ARG A 202 -2.40 15.69 -5.95
C ARG A 202 -3.23 14.53 -5.42
N ILE A 203 -2.78 13.29 -5.61
CA ILE A 203 -3.46 12.10 -5.11
C ILE A 203 -3.51 12.13 -3.58
N HIS A 204 -2.36 12.33 -2.92
CA HIS A 204 -2.31 12.39 -1.46
C HIS A 204 -3.10 13.55 -0.89
N LEU A 205 -3.08 14.72 -1.52
CA LEU A 205 -3.86 15.88 -1.08
C LEU A 205 -5.36 15.61 -1.20
N LYS A 206 -5.82 14.99 -2.29
CA LYS A 206 -7.22 14.59 -2.46
C LYS A 206 -7.64 13.60 -1.36
N ARG A 207 -6.85 12.56 -1.10
CA ARG A 207 -7.14 11.56 -0.05
C ARG A 207 -7.12 12.15 1.34
N ALA A 208 -6.13 12.99 1.65
CA ALA A 208 -6.05 13.68 2.94
C ALA A 208 -7.30 14.54 3.20
N ARG A 209 -7.75 15.31 2.20
CA ARG A 209 -9.00 16.07 2.28
C ARG A 209 -10.21 15.18 2.50
N HIS A 210 -10.30 14.04 1.81
CA HIS A 210 -11.42 13.10 1.97
C HIS A 210 -11.47 12.52 3.39
N ILE A 211 -10.33 12.03 3.88
CA ILE A 211 -10.16 11.49 5.23
C ILE A 211 -10.57 12.53 6.29
N LEU A 212 -10.04 13.75 6.19
CA LEU A 212 -10.34 14.82 7.16
C LEU A 212 -11.80 15.26 7.09
N THR A 213 -12.40 15.32 5.90
CA THR A 213 -13.82 15.65 5.72
C THR A 213 -14.71 14.62 6.40
N ILE A 214 -14.46 13.33 6.17
CA ILE A 214 -15.19 12.23 6.81
C ILE A 214 -15.04 12.29 8.33
N ALA A 215 -13.82 12.52 8.83
CA ALA A 215 -13.59 12.65 10.26
C ALA A 215 -14.44 13.77 10.89
N VAL A 216 -14.40 14.98 10.29
CA VAL A 216 -15.18 16.13 10.77
C VAL A 216 -16.67 15.86 10.71
N ALA A 217 -17.17 15.30 9.60
CA ALA A 217 -18.59 14.99 9.44
C ALA A 217 -19.10 13.99 10.49
N ASN A 218 -18.23 13.09 10.97
CA ASN A 218 -18.56 12.13 12.01
C ASN A 218 -18.27 12.63 13.44
N GLY A 219 -17.96 13.92 13.60
CA GLY A 219 -17.80 14.58 14.89
C GLY A 219 -16.48 14.25 15.60
N VAL A 220 -15.47 13.78 14.86
CA VAL A 220 -14.12 13.54 15.41
C VAL A 220 -13.52 14.85 15.89
N LYS A 221 -12.95 14.85 17.10
CA LYS A 221 -12.30 16.00 17.73
C LYS A 221 -10.79 15.84 17.87
N ALA A 222 -10.31 14.61 17.86
CA ALA A 222 -8.88 14.33 17.79
C ALA A 222 -8.62 13.27 16.72
N ILE A 223 -7.63 13.50 15.86
CA ILE A 223 -7.28 12.54 14.80
C ILE A 223 -5.80 12.16 14.89
N VAL A 224 -5.54 10.87 14.75
CA VAL A 224 -4.20 10.30 14.63
C VAL A 224 -3.95 9.93 13.17
N LEU A 225 -2.97 10.61 12.58
CA LEU A 225 -2.45 10.43 11.23
C LEU A 225 -1.03 9.85 11.31
N GLY A 226 -0.30 9.82 10.19
CA GLY A 226 1.12 9.44 10.17
C GLY A 226 1.65 9.40 8.74
N ALA A 227 2.74 8.66 8.54
CA ALA A 227 3.43 8.53 7.25
C ALA A 227 2.69 7.60 6.27
N PHE A 228 1.56 8.08 5.74
CA PHE A 228 0.63 7.33 4.91
C PHE A 228 1.25 6.89 3.58
N GLY A 229 1.52 5.59 3.44
CA GLY A 229 2.12 5.02 2.23
C GLY A 229 3.65 5.12 2.15
N CYS A 230 4.32 5.80 3.08
CA CYS A 230 5.78 6.01 3.08
C CYS A 230 6.59 4.82 3.64
N GLY A 231 5.94 3.66 3.79
CA GLY A 231 6.57 2.42 4.21
C GLY A 231 6.64 1.45 3.05
N VAL A 232 5.94 0.33 3.21
CA VAL A 232 5.90 -0.75 2.20
C VAL A 232 5.51 -0.24 0.81
N PHE A 233 4.59 0.72 0.70
CA PHE A 233 4.12 1.23 -0.59
C PHE A 233 5.05 2.24 -1.28
N GLY A 234 6.18 2.62 -0.65
CA GLY A 234 7.24 3.38 -1.32
C GLY A 234 6.88 4.81 -1.72
N ASN A 235 5.90 5.44 -1.09
CA ASN A 235 5.57 6.83 -1.37
C ASN A 235 6.63 7.76 -0.77
N ASP A 236 7.03 8.79 -1.50
CA ASP A 236 8.00 9.77 -1.03
C ASP A 236 7.48 10.53 0.22
N PRO A 237 8.13 10.42 1.38
CA PRO A 237 7.70 11.10 2.59
C PRO A 237 7.70 12.63 2.48
N GLU A 238 8.55 13.26 1.65
CA GLU A 238 8.54 14.71 1.45
C GLU A 238 7.23 15.14 0.79
N ILE A 239 6.87 14.50 -0.33
CA ILE A 239 5.64 14.78 -1.08
C ILE A 239 4.39 14.48 -0.25
N VAL A 240 4.36 13.34 0.44
CA VAL A 240 3.22 12.97 1.30
C VAL A 240 3.07 13.96 2.45
N SER A 241 4.17 14.32 3.11
CA SER A 241 4.12 15.27 4.24
C SER A 241 3.67 16.66 3.79
N GLU A 242 4.06 17.12 2.61
CA GLU A 242 3.62 18.40 2.04
C GLU A 242 2.12 18.40 1.73
N ALA A 243 1.62 17.33 1.11
CA ALA A 243 0.19 17.18 0.82
C ALA A 243 -0.65 17.17 2.11
N PHE A 244 -0.21 16.42 3.12
CA PHE A 244 -0.88 16.37 4.42
C PHE A 244 -0.74 17.67 5.22
N ARG A 245 0.37 18.39 5.09
CA ARG A 245 0.55 19.73 5.66
C ARG A 245 -0.51 20.68 5.09
N LYS A 246 -0.66 20.69 3.76
CA LYS A 246 -1.66 21.53 3.09
C LYS A 246 -3.08 21.21 3.52
N ALA A 247 -3.44 19.92 3.56
CA ALA A 247 -4.74 19.49 4.05
C ALA A 247 -4.95 19.88 5.53
N THR A 248 -3.93 19.72 6.39
CA THR A 248 -4.03 20.14 7.79
C THR A 248 -4.26 21.64 7.95
N GLU A 249 -3.62 22.49 7.15
CA GLU A 249 -3.89 23.95 7.16
C GLU A 249 -5.36 24.27 6.84
N GLU A 250 -5.99 23.53 5.92
CA GLU A 250 -7.38 23.77 5.51
C GLU A 250 -8.42 23.32 6.55
N PHE A 251 -8.01 22.39 7.41
CA PHE A 251 -8.83 21.78 8.45
C PHE A 251 -8.39 22.16 9.86
N ILE A 252 -7.39 23.04 10.00
CA ILE A 252 -6.99 23.56 11.30
C ILE A 252 -8.19 24.26 11.94
N GLY A 253 -8.39 24.02 13.24
CA GLY A 253 -9.59 24.46 13.94
C GLY A 253 -10.81 23.56 13.74
N CYS A 254 -10.86 22.61 12.81
CA CYS A 254 -11.93 21.60 12.82
C CYS A 254 -11.70 20.51 13.89
N PHE A 255 -10.44 20.34 14.30
CA PHE A 255 -10.00 19.40 15.32
C PHE A 255 -9.36 20.14 16.49
N ASP A 256 -9.52 19.59 17.69
CA ASP A 256 -8.80 20.06 18.87
C ASP A 256 -7.34 19.56 18.84
N ILE A 257 -7.13 18.34 18.30
CA ILE A 257 -5.83 17.66 18.26
C ILE A 257 -5.67 16.95 16.92
N ILE A 258 -4.55 17.21 16.25
CA ILE A 258 -4.08 16.46 15.09
C ILE A 258 -2.70 15.92 15.46
N GLU A 259 -2.58 14.62 15.64
CA GLU A 259 -1.30 13.97 15.93
C GLU A 259 -0.85 13.14 14.75
N TYR A 260 0.33 13.45 14.21
CA TYR A 260 1.02 12.58 13.27
C TYR A 260 1.91 11.62 14.06
N ALA A 261 1.40 10.40 14.28
CA ALA A 261 2.14 9.32 14.93
C ALA A 261 2.98 8.59 13.89
N VAL A 262 4.24 9.01 13.74
CA VAL A 262 5.19 8.47 12.77
C VAL A 262 6.17 7.57 13.51
N TYR A 263 5.74 6.33 13.74
CA TYR A 263 6.56 5.34 14.42
C TYR A 263 7.85 5.07 13.64
N CYS A 264 8.98 5.16 14.34
CA CYS A 264 10.29 4.80 13.84
C CYS A 264 11.06 4.03 14.91
N LYS A 265 11.89 3.09 14.48
CA LYS A 265 12.93 2.52 15.34
C LYS A 265 14.06 3.53 15.51
N GLU A 266 14.94 3.31 16.49
CA GLU A 266 16.03 4.25 16.81
C GLU A 266 16.97 4.57 15.63
N TYR A 267 17.03 3.71 14.62
CA TYR A 267 17.93 3.81 13.47
C TYR A 267 17.24 4.14 12.13
N GLU A 268 15.91 4.26 12.10
CA GLU A 268 15.10 4.49 10.87
C GLU A 268 14.20 5.72 11.05
N THR A 269 14.80 6.90 11.29
CA THR A 269 14.08 8.12 11.70
C THR A 269 13.65 9.03 10.56
N GLU A 270 14.01 8.73 9.31
CA GLU A 270 13.81 9.57 8.13
C GLU A 270 12.35 10.06 7.99
N ASN A 271 11.39 9.15 7.91
CA ASN A 271 9.96 9.50 7.84
C ASN A 271 9.51 10.42 9.00
N TYR A 272 10.01 10.16 10.21
CA TYR A 272 9.67 10.97 11.37
C TYR A 272 10.26 12.38 11.25
N GLU A 273 11.51 12.50 10.83
CA GLU A 273 12.21 13.78 10.71
C GLU A 273 11.57 14.65 9.62
N ILE A 274 11.27 14.06 8.46
CA ILE A 274 10.60 14.76 7.35
C ILE A 274 9.21 15.26 7.77
N PHE A 275 8.39 14.40 8.38
CA PHE A 275 7.07 14.83 8.85
C PHE A 275 7.16 15.87 9.97
N ARG A 276 8.12 15.73 10.89
CA ARG A 276 8.35 16.72 11.95
C ARG A 276 8.68 18.08 11.34
N ASP A 277 9.57 18.12 10.37
CA ASP A 277 10.05 19.37 9.78
C ASP A 277 8.99 20.01 8.87
N ALA A 278 8.27 19.21 8.08
CA ALA A 278 7.19 19.69 7.22
C ALA A 278 6.00 20.28 8.01
N LEU A 279 5.68 19.68 9.17
CA LEU A 279 4.54 20.09 10.00
C LEU A 279 4.90 21.09 11.10
N ASP A 280 6.18 21.49 11.19
CA ASP A 280 6.63 22.47 12.16
C ASP A 280 5.90 23.81 11.97
N GLY A 281 5.64 24.50 13.08
CA GLY A 281 4.97 25.81 13.07
C GLY A 281 3.47 25.81 12.73
N LEU A 282 2.83 24.65 12.50
CA LEU A 282 1.37 24.58 12.25
C LEU A 282 0.51 24.76 13.51
N SER A 283 1.09 24.81 14.71
CA SER A 283 0.33 25.09 15.94
C SER A 283 -0.16 26.54 15.92
N ALA A 284 -1.46 26.75 15.68
CA ALA A 284 -2.04 28.08 15.62
C ALA A 284 -2.63 28.49 16.97
N ASP A 285 -2.11 29.58 17.53
CA ASP A 285 -2.83 30.39 18.50
C ASP A 285 -3.84 31.24 17.68
N LEU A 286 -5.06 30.71 17.48
CA LEU A 286 -6.02 31.24 16.50
C LEU A 286 -6.63 32.57 16.96
N GLY A 287 -5.89 33.66 16.76
CA GLY A 287 -6.43 35.01 16.68
C GLY A 287 -7.17 35.22 15.35
N LYS A 288 -8.48 34.99 15.35
CA LYS A 288 -9.48 35.47 14.36
C LYS A 288 -8.97 35.72 12.93
N SER A 289 -8.93 34.67 12.10
CA SER A 289 -9.07 34.83 10.65
C SER A 289 -10.01 33.75 10.13
N GLU A 290 -11.13 34.17 9.53
CA GLU A 290 -12.04 33.27 8.84
C GLU A 290 -11.35 32.72 7.58
N PRO A 291 -11.33 31.39 7.36
CA PRO A 291 -10.83 30.83 6.12
C PRO A 291 -11.82 31.08 4.98
N ASP A 292 -11.26 31.47 3.83
CA ASP A 292 -11.97 31.79 2.59
C ASP A 292 -12.77 30.58 2.06
N LEU A 293 -14.07 30.79 1.84
CA LEU A 293 -15.05 29.76 1.48
C LEU A 293 -15.09 29.55 -0.04
N GLY A 294 -14.15 28.77 -0.56
CA GLY A 294 -14.17 28.25 -1.93
C GLY A 294 -14.77 26.85 -2.02
N PHE A 295 -16.01 26.74 -2.50
CA PHE A 295 -16.64 25.48 -2.93
C PHE A 295 -15.73 24.75 -3.95
N VAL A 296 -15.25 23.54 -3.63
CA VAL A 296 -14.59 22.68 -4.63
C VAL A 296 -15.68 21.91 -5.38
N LYS A 297 -16.04 22.40 -6.58
CA LYS A 297 -16.84 21.65 -7.55
C LYS A 297 -15.88 20.78 -8.38
N GLY A 298 -16.27 19.52 -8.59
CA GLY A 298 -15.49 18.52 -9.31
C GLY A 298 -14.99 19.01 -10.68
N ILE A 299 -13.73 18.68 -10.95
CA ILE A 299 -13.14 18.77 -12.28
C ILE A 299 -13.29 17.38 -12.89
N ALA A 300 -14.20 17.27 -13.85
CA ALA A 300 -14.29 16.14 -14.76
C ALA A 300 -13.39 16.41 -15.97
N GLU A 301 -12.69 15.36 -16.38
CA GLU A 301 -12.20 15.02 -17.73
C GLU A 301 -11.48 16.10 -18.54
N ASP A 302 -10.19 15.87 -18.79
CA ASP A 302 -9.60 16.11 -20.10
C ASP A 302 -8.76 14.87 -20.47
N ASP A 303 -9.19 14.23 -21.56
CA ASP A 303 -8.56 13.13 -22.29
C ASP A 303 -7.29 13.66 -22.98
N GLU A 304 -6.11 13.14 -22.66
CA GLU A 304 -4.94 13.23 -23.55
C GLU A 304 -4.18 11.88 -23.58
N SER A 305 -4.05 11.35 -24.78
CA SER A 305 -3.36 10.11 -25.14
C SER A 305 -1.87 10.19 -24.82
N TYR A 306 -1.35 9.23 -24.06
CA TYR A 306 0.08 9.04 -23.85
C TYR A 306 0.60 7.83 -24.63
N ASP A 307 1.60 8.10 -25.46
CA ASP A 307 2.47 7.09 -26.08
C ASP A 307 3.40 6.50 -24.99
N GLU A 308 3.41 5.17 -24.87
CA GLU A 308 4.29 4.42 -23.97
C GLU A 308 5.77 4.55 -24.41
N PHE A 309 6.61 5.10 -23.54
CA PHE A 309 8.07 5.01 -23.64
C PHE A 309 8.56 3.81 -22.82
N ASP A 310 9.28 2.90 -23.49
CA ASP A 310 9.90 1.68 -22.94
C ASP A 310 11.24 2.03 -22.26
N ASP A 311 11.39 1.73 -20.96
CA ASP A 311 12.68 1.69 -20.27
C ASP A 311 12.92 0.26 -19.72
N ASP A 312 13.73 -0.52 -20.43
CA ASP A 312 14.29 -1.81 -20.00
C ASP A 312 15.79 -1.59 -19.69
N PRO A 313 16.27 -1.82 -18.46
CA PRO A 313 17.60 -1.39 -18.01
C PRO A 313 18.80 -2.16 -18.61
N ASP A 314 18.58 -2.95 -19.67
CA ASP A 314 19.63 -3.60 -20.46
C ASP A 314 19.88 -2.90 -21.82
N ASP A 315 19.34 -1.71 -22.06
CA ASP A 315 19.50 -1.01 -23.35
C ASP A 315 20.74 -0.10 -23.39
N PHE A 316 21.84 -0.63 -23.93
CA PHE A 316 22.97 0.17 -24.39
C PHE A 316 22.77 0.54 -25.87
N SER A 317 22.33 1.78 -26.09
CA SER A 317 22.50 2.66 -27.26
C SER A 317 22.57 2.02 -28.67
N GLU A 318 21.63 2.37 -29.57
CA GLU A 318 21.83 3.33 -30.68
C GLU A 318 20.62 3.47 -31.61
N GLU A 319 20.64 4.57 -32.36
CA GLU A 319 19.59 5.23 -33.15
C GLU A 319 18.99 4.46 -34.35
N ASN A 320 17.78 4.92 -34.70
CA ASN A 320 17.13 4.96 -36.03
C ASN A 320 16.59 3.64 -36.64
N LEU A 321 15.26 3.57 -36.84
CA LEU A 321 14.61 3.37 -38.17
C LEU A 321 13.06 3.40 -38.12
N SER A 322 12.50 4.47 -38.71
CA SER A 322 11.23 4.63 -39.43
C SER A 322 10.04 3.64 -39.27
N ASN A 323 9.00 4.12 -38.58
CA ASN A 323 7.61 4.34 -39.00
C ASN A 323 6.99 3.51 -40.17
N SER A 324 5.92 2.74 -39.89
CA SER A 324 4.68 2.67 -40.72
C SER A 324 3.58 1.87 -40.02
N GLY A 325 2.39 2.45 -39.83
CA GLY A 325 1.29 1.85 -39.04
C GLY A 325 0.18 1.13 -39.81
N LYS A 326 -0.84 0.66 -39.07
CA LYS A 326 -2.30 0.77 -39.32
C LYS A 326 -3.12 -0.26 -38.53
N SER A 327 -4.12 0.27 -37.81
CA SER A 327 -5.54 -0.16 -37.70
C SER A 327 -5.93 -1.55 -37.15
N ALA A 328 -6.41 -1.51 -35.90
CA ALA A 328 -7.68 -2.03 -35.36
C ALA A 328 -8.31 -3.32 -35.93
N VAL A 329 -8.54 -4.32 -35.06
CA VAL A 329 -9.87 -4.93 -34.84
C VAL A 329 -9.97 -5.51 -33.41
N ASP A 330 -11.08 -5.20 -32.75
CA ASP A 330 -11.61 -5.70 -31.48
C ASP A 330 -12.16 -7.13 -31.66
N GLU A 331 -11.76 -8.09 -30.81
CA GLU A 331 -12.46 -9.37 -30.61
C GLU A 331 -11.95 -10.14 -29.37
N GLY A 332 -12.73 -10.05 -28.27
CA GLY A 332 -12.97 -11.06 -27.23
C GLY A 332 -11.83 -11.98 -26.74
N TYR A 333 -11.22 -11.64 -25.60
CA TYR A 333 -10.39 -12.58 -24.83
C TYR A 333 -11.25 -13.52 -23.97
N THR A 334 -11.25 -14.80 -24.35
CA THR A 334 -11.69 -15.91 -23.48
C THR A 334 -10.45 -16.45 -22.78
N GLU A 335 -10.36 -16.30 -21.47
CA GLU A 335 -9.28 -16.90 -20.67
C GLU A 335 -9.40 -18.43 -20.65
N CYS A 336 -8.42 -19.11 -21.24
CA CYS A 336 -8.13 -20.51 -20.95
C CYS A 336 -6.88 -20.55 -20.08
N VAL A 337 -7.07 -20.62 -18.76
CA VAL A 337 -5.98 -20.85 -17.81
C VAL A 337 -5.69 -22.35 -17.79
N ASP A 338 -4.70 -22.80 -18.57
CA ASP A 338 -4.12 -24.15 -18.44
C ASP A 338 -3.31 -24.23 -17.14
N THR A 339 -3.85 -24.90 -16.12
CA THR A 339 -3.30 -24.98 -14.75
C THR A 339 -2.25 -26.07 -14.52
N ASP A 340 -1.71 -26.74 -15.55
CA ASP A 340 -0.90 -27.96 -15.33
C ASP A 340 0.63 -27.80 -15.46
N ASP A 341 1.17 -26.66 -15.93
CA ASP A 341 2.57 -26.60 -16.40
C ASP A 341 3.55 -25.75 -15.56
N THR A 342 3.09 -25.03 -14.53
CA THR A 342 3.91 -24.03 -13.81
C THR A 342 4.68 -24.56 -12.60
N TRP A 343 4.37 -25.76 -12.10
CA TRP A 343 4.95 -26.29 -10.85
C TRP A 343 6.13 -27.26 -11.01
N THR A 344 6.62 -27.51 -12.22
CA THR A 344 7.57 -28.62 -12.51
C THR A 344 8.96 -28.20 -13.01
N ARG A 345 9.23 -26.90 -13.22
CA ARG A 345 10.53 -26.44 -13.74
C ARG A 345 11.50 -26.17 -12.59
N GLU A 346 12.56 -26.99 -12.48
CA GLU A 346 13.63 -26.87 -11.49
C GLU A 346 14.96 -26.52 -12.17
N PHE A 347 15.71 -25.57 -11.61
CA PHE A 347 17.03 -25.15 -12.07
C PHE A 347 18.10 -25.56 -11.05
N LYS A 348 19.18 -26.19 -11.52
CA LYS A 348 20.27 -26.68 -10.67
C LYS A 348 21.56 -25.89 -10.91
N PRO A 349 22.42 -25.74 -9.88
CA PRO A 349 23.77 -25.21 -10.07
C PRO A 349 24.47 -25.90 -11.26
N GLY A 350 25.03 -25.11 -12.16
CA GLY A 350 25.68 -25.54 -13.38
C GLY A 350 24.80 -25.57 -14.63
N ASP A 351 23.47 -25.48 -14.49
CA ASP A 351 22.57 -25.43 -15.63
C ASP A 351 22.84 -24.19 -16.50
N ILE A 352 22.90 -24.38 -17.82
CA ILE A 352 23.01 -23.28 -18.77
C ILE A 352 21.60 -22.91 -19.20
N VAL A 353 21.26 -21.63 -19.18
CA VAL A 353 19.97 -21.11 -19.60
C VAL A 353 20.13 -20.01 -20.63
N ARG A 354 19.16 -19.91 -21.54
CA ARG A 354 19.03 -18.81 -22.50
C ARG A 354 17.87 -17.90 -22.13
N HIS A 355 18.06 -16.60 -22.26
CA HIS A 355 16.96 -15.63 -22.24
C HIS A 355 16.31 -15.52 -23.63
N PHE A 356 15.00 -15.26 -23.68
CA PHE A 356 14.25 -15.26 -24.94
C PHE A 356 14.75 -14.22 -25.97
N LYS A 357 15.28 -13.07 -25.50
CA LYS A 357 15.88 -12.05 -26.37
C LYS A 357 17.04 -12.58 -27.21
N ARG A 358 17.63 -13.74 -26.86
CA ARG A 358 18.63 -14.40 -27.68
C ARG A 358 18.13 -14.73 -29.10
N GLU A 359 16.82 -14.92 -29.29
CA GLU A 359 16.23 -15.15 -30.62
C GLU A 359 16.22 -13.89 -31.52
N LEU A 360 16.44 -12.71 -30.94
CA LEU A 360 16.50 -11.44 -31.65
C LEU A 360 17.92 -11.07 -32.11
N LEU A 361 18.93 -11.84 -31.69
CA LEU A 361 20.34 -11.54 -31.95
C LEU A 361 20.74 -11.84 -33.39
N SER A 362 21.67 -11.03 -33.91
CA SER A 362 22.44 -11.35 -35.12
C SER A 362 23.30 -12.61 -34.90
N GLU A 363 23.75 -13.25 -35.99
CA GLU A 363 24.67 -14.40 -35.89
C GLU A 363 25.98 -14.03 -35.19
N GLU A 364 26.45 -12.79 -35.36
CA GLU A 364 27.66 -12.28 -34.72
C GLU A 364 27.48 -12.15 -33.20
N ASP A 365 26.35 -11.61 -32.76
CA ASP A 365 26.06 -11.39 -31.34
C ASP A 365 25.69 -12.68 -30.62
N ALA A 366 25.02 -13.60 -31.33
CA ALA A 366 24.81 -14.95 -30.83
C ALA A 366 26.13 -15.69 -30.57
N ALA A 367 27.15 -15.48 -31.40
CA ALA A 367 28.49 -16.08 -31.24
C ALA A 367 29.26 -15.53 -30.01
N LYS A 368 28.89 -14.35 -29.52
CA LYS A 368 29.44 -13.74 -28.29
C LYS A 368 28.76 -14.26 -27.01
N ASN A 369 27.91 -15.28 -27.10
CA ASN A 369 27.13 -15.84 -25.99
C ASN A 369 26.16 -14.84 -25.31
N LEU A 370 25.82 -13.73 -25.95
CA LEU A 370 24.88 -12.75 -25.39
C LEU A 370 23.56 -13.42 -25.00
N TYR A 371 23.02 -13.05 -23.84
CA TYR A 371 21.82 -13.65 -23.25
C TYR A 371 21.93 -15.16 -22.91
N LEU A 372 23.16 -15.69 -22.77
CA LEU A 372 23.41 -16.99 -22.13
C LEU A 372 23.92 -16.81 -20.71
N TYR A 373 23.44 -17.67 -19.82
CA TYR A 373 23.78 -17.62 -18.41
C TYR A 373 24.00 -19.01 -17.83
N GLN A 374 24.83 -19.09 -16.80
CA GLN A 374 24.98 -20.28 -15.96
C GLN A 374 24.31 -20.05 -14.61
N ILE A 375 23.48 -20.99 -14.18
CA ILE A 375 22.89 -20.99 -12.84
C ILE A 375 23.98 -21.31 -11.83
N ILE A 376 24.22 -20.42 -10.88
CA ILE A 376 25.14 -20.66 -9.75
C ILE A 376 24.40 -21.35 -8.60
N GLY A 377 23.14 -20.98 -8.38
CA GLY A 377 22.28 -21.67 -7.41
C GLY A 377 21.04 -20.86 -7.07
N THR A 378 20.38 -21.26 -5.99
CA THR A 378 19.22 -20.52 -5.45
C THR A 378 19.59 -19.87 -4.13
N ALA A 379 19.17 -18.62 -3.94
CA ALA A 379 19.29 -17.89 -2.69
C ALA A 379 17.91 -17.57 -2.12
N ILE A 380 17.85 -17.24 -0.83
CA ILE A 380 16.66 -16.68 -0.20
C ILE A 380 17.01 -15.27 0.23
N HIS A 381 16.27 -14.27 -0.25
CA HIS A 381 16.44 -12.89 0.17
C HIS A 381 16.21 -12.81 1.70
N SER A 382 17.14 -12.21 2.44
CA SER A 382 17.11 -12.24 3.91
C SER A 382 15.87 -11.56 4.48
N GLU A 383 15.47 -10.44 3.88
CA GLU A 383 14.36 -9.60 4.34
C GLU A 383 13.00 -10.06 3.81
N THR A 384 12.84 -10.21 2.48
CA THR A 384 11.57 -10.59 1.85
C THR A 384 11.30 -12.09 1.86
N ARG A 385 12.32 -12.92 2.16
CA ARG A 385 12.30 -14.39 2.05
C ARG A 385 11.99 -14.90 0.64
N GLU A 386 12.11 -14.04 -0.37
CA GLU A 386 11.91 -14.39 -1.75
C GLU A 386 12.97 -15.38 -2.25
N LYS A 387 12.53 -16.41 -2.99
CA LYS A 387 13.44 -17.35 -3.64
C LYS A 387 14.02 -16.69 -4.90
N LEU A 388 15.33 -16.49 -4.90
CA LEU A 388 16.08 -15.92 -6.00
C LEU A 388 16.89 -17.01 -6.73
N ILE A 389 17.09 -16.83 -8.03
CA ILE A 389 18.12 -17.51 -8.80
C ILE A 389 19.35 -16.62 -8.83
N VAL A 390 20.49 -17.15 -8.43
CA VAL A 390 21.81 -16.54 -8.61
C VAL A 390 22.42 -17.14 -9.87
N TYR A 391 22.78 -16.30 -10.83
CA TYR A 391 23.22 -16.73 -12.15
C TYR A 391 24.30 -15.79 -12.70
N GLN A 392 25.17 -16.31 -13.55
CA GLN A 392 26.30 -15.60 -14.12
C GLN A 392 26.13 -15.46 -15.63
N ALA A 393 26.39 -14.28 -16.20
CA ALA A 393 26.49 -14.11 -17.64
C ALA A 393 27.64 -14.93 -18.22
N LEU A 394 27.44 -15.50 -19.40
CA LEU A 394 28.46 -16.23 -20.15
C LEU A 394 29.07 -15.39 -21.28
N TYR A 395 28.91 -14.08 -21.17
CA TYR A 395 29.35 -13.04 -22.10
C TYR A 395 29.94 -11.86 -21.31
N ASP A 396 30.57 -10.93 -22.03
CA ASP A 396 31.26 -9.76 -21.47
C ASP A 396 32.22 -10.09 -20.32
N ASP A 397 32.02 -9.50 -19.15
CA ASP A 397 32.87 -9.62 -17.95
C ASP A 397 32.42 -10.72 -16.98
N PHE A 398 31.50 -11.60 -17.40
CA PHE A 398 30.94 -12.69 -16.60
C PHE A 398 30.31 -12.20 -15.28
N GLN A 399 29.64 -11.05 -15.33
CA GLN A 399 28.96 -10.47 -14.17
C GLN A 399 27.94 -11.44 -13.56
N LEU A 400 27.83 -11.36 -12.22
CA LEU A 400 26.92 -12.16 -11.42
C LEU A 400 25.65 -11.36 -11.10
N TYR A 401 24.50 -12.01 -11.30
CA TYR A 401 23.19 -11.43 -11.07
C TYR A 401 22.36 -12.30 -10.13
N CYS A 402 21.36 -11.68 -9.50
CA CYS A 402 20.29 -12.39 -8.82
C CYS A 402 18.93 -11.84 -9.28
N ARG A 403 17.93 -12.72 -9.39
CA ARG A 403 16.57 -12.33 -9.82
C ARG A 403 15.55 -13.31 -9.26
N PRO A 404 14.27 -12.92 -9.06
CA PRO A 404 13.22 -13.82 -8.59
C PRO A 404 13.11 -15.13 -9.37
N TYR A 405 12.91 -16.23 -8.64
CA TYR A 405 12.68 -17.57 -9.22
C TYR A 405 11.50 -17.57 -10.19
N MET A 406 10.44 -16.82 -9.87
CA MET A 406 9.24 -16.74 -10.69
C MET A 406 9.52 -16.14 -12.08
N MET A 407 10.48 -15.22 -12.19
CA MET A 407 10.88 -14.68 -13.50
C MET A 407 11.54 -15.75 -14.39
N PHE A 408 12.24 -16.73 -13.82
CA PHE A 408 12.84 -17.84 -14.58
C PHE A 408 11.81 -18.83 -15.13
N VAL A 409 10.69 -19.01 -14.42
CA VAL A 409 9.62 -19.92 -14.82
C VAL A 409 8.47 -19.23 -15.55
N SER A 410 8.46 -17.89 -15.61
CA SER A 410 7.44 -17.11 -16.32
C SER A 410 7.47 -17.32 -17.83
N LYS A 411 6.28 -17.24 -18.46
CA LYS A 411 6.12 -17.32 -19.91
C LYS A 411 6.60 -16.03 -20.58
N VAL A 412 7.01 -16.12 -21.84
CA VAL A 412 7.25 -14.92 -22.67
C VAL A 412 5.90 -14.24 -22.94
N ASP A 413 5.86 -12.92 -22.82
CA ASP A 413 4.71 -12.13 -23.23
C ASP A 413 4.56 -12.19 -24.76
N LYS A 414 3.51 -12.88 -25.22
CA LYS A 414 3.23 -13.09 -26.65
C LYS A 414 2.48 -11.92 -27.28
N VAL A 415 1.94 -11.00 -26.48
CA VAL A 415 1.35 -9.76 -27.01
C VAL A 415 2.48 -8.82 -27.41
N LYS A 416 3.48 -8.65 -26.53
CA LYS A 416 4.65 -7.80 -26.81
C LYS A 416 5.65 -8.44 -27.78
N TYR A 417 5.85 -9.76 -27.69
CA TYR A 417 6.81 -10.49 -28.52
C TYR A 417 6.15 -11.65 -29.26
N PRO A 418 5.32 -11.35 -30.29
CA PRO A 418 4.52 -12.37 -30.97
C PRO A 418 5.37 -13.41 -31.71
N ASP A 419 6.52 -12.99 -32.26
CA ASP A 419 7.36 -13.82 -33.12
C ASP A 419 8.39 -14.69 -32.37
N ILE A 420 8.55 -14.48 -31.06
CA ILE A 420 9.46 -15.27 -30.24
C ILE A 420 8.95 -16.71 -30.14
N LYS A 421 9.78 -17.69 -30.45
CA LYS A 421 9.42 -19.11 -30.39
C LYS A 421 9.56 -19.67 -28.97
N GLN A 422 10.50 -19.15 -28.19
CA GLN A 422 10.70 -19.52 -26.79
C GLN A 422 9.40 -19.41 -25.98
N LYS A 423 9.05 -20.44 -25.20
CA LYS A 423 7.80 -20.48 -24.40
C LYS A 423 7.97 -19.69 -23.10
N TYR A 424 9.14 -19.82 -22.47
CA TYR A 424 9.45 -19.20 -21.18
C TYR A 424 10.53 -18.13 -21.30
N ARG A 425 10.57 -17.16 -20.38
CA ARG A 425 11.60 -16.11 -20.41
C ARG A 425 13.00 -16.68 -20.34
N PHE A 426 13.19 -17.72 -19.51
CA PHE A 426 14.42 -18.49 -19.43
C PHE A 426 14.15 -19.95 -19.74
N GLU A 427 14.92 -20.53 -20.65
CA GLU A 427 14.89 -21.94 -20.98
C GLU A 427 16.26 -22.57 -20.77
N LYS A 428 16.28 -23.76 -20.17
CA LYS A 428 17.49 -24.54 -20.00
C LYS A 428 17.98 -25.02 -21.37
N LEU A 429 19.26 -24.83 -21.63
CA LEU A 429 19.98 -25.43 -22.74
C LEU A 429 20.49 -26.79 -22.27
N GLY A 430 19.85 -27.86 -22.72
CA GLY A 430 20.17 -29.23 -22.34
C GLY A 430 18.96 -30.13 -22.40
#